data_AF-A0A2U1PWB8-F1
#
_entry.id   AF-A0A2U1PWB8-F1
#
_cell.length_a   1.000
_cell.length_b   1.000
_cell.length_c   1.000
_cell.angle_alpha   90.00
_cell.angle_beta   90.00
_cell.angle_gamma   90.00
#
_symmetry.space_group_name_H-M   'P 1'
#
loop_
_entity.id
_entity.type
_entity.pdbx_description
1 polymer ?
#
loop_
_entity_poly.entity_id
_entity_poly.type
_entity_poly.pdbx_seq_one_letter_code
_entity_poly.pdbx_strand_id
1 'polypeptide(L)'
;MFSVNMKSMILEVRRLQLWIEWLCIVTRKNSRKVKIMTRQTRRPEVGGKFSSRLGQKRRVWAIIQQEDFPFSKCDICQDLIMNAHGFPRVIVIRDTWSFGSRSFLLGPQNSS
;
A
#
# COMPACT_ATOMS: atom_id res chain seq x y z
N MET A 1 -33.68 11.79 18.56
CA MET A 1 -32.70 12.68 17.91
C MET A 1 -31.42 12.60 18.73
N PHE A 2 -30.46 11.76 18.33
CA PHE A 2 -29.26 11.50 19.13
C PHE A 2 -28.37 12.75 19.12
N SER A 3 -28.42 13.53 20.20
CA SER A 3 -27.41 14.56 20.49
C SER A 3 -26.11 13.83 20.83
N VAL A 4 -25.30 13.53 19.81
CA VAL A 4 -24.00 12.90 20.03
C VAL A 4 -23.10 13.96 20.66
N ASN A 5 -22.81 13.79 21.95
CA ASN A 5 -21.94 14.70 22.68
C ASN A 5 -20.53 14.66 22.05
N MET A 6 -20.03 15.83 21.65
CA MET A 6 -18.74 15.97 20.95
C MET A 6 -17.58 15.33 21.74
N LYS A 7 -17.66 15.33 23.08
CA LYS A 7 -16.68 14.68 23.96
C LYS A 7 -16.68 13.15 23.84
N SER A 8 -17.86 12.52 23.79
CA SER A 8 -17.99 11.06 23.65
C SER A 8 -17.45 10.58 22.30
N MET A 9 -17.64 11.37 21.26
CA MET A 9 -17.17 11.06 19.91
C MET A 9 -15.64 11.17 19.80
N ILE A 10 -15.03 12.18 20.43
CA ILE A 10 -13.55 12.30 20.48
C ILE A 10 -12.94 11.10 21.21
N LEU A 11 -13.57 10.63 22.28
CA LEU A 11 -13.14 9.43 22.99
C LEU A 11 -13.21 8.18 22.12
N GLU A 12 -14.28 8.01 21.33
CA GLU A 12 -14.42 6.86 20.43
C GLU A 12 -13.39 6.89 19.28
N VAL A 13 -13.10 8.07 18.72
CA VAL A 13 -12.05 8.25 17.70
C VAL A 13 -10.68 7.85 18.26
N ARG A 14 -10.37 8.25 19.51
CA ARG A 14 -9.15 7.83 20.21
C ARG A 14 -9.13 6.33 20.51
N ARG A 15 -10.26 5.76 20.93
CA ARG A 15 -10.40 4.31 21.19
C ARG A 15 -10.06 3.48 19.94
N LEU A 16 -10.48 3.96 18.77
CA LEU A 16 -10.28 3.28 17.49
C LEU A 16 -8.95 3.63 16.79
N GLN A 17 -8.05 4.39 17.44
CA GLN A 17 -6.77 4.83 16.85
C GLN A 17 -6.95 5.53 15.49
N LEU A 18 -8.03 6.30 15.36
CA LEU A 18 -8.34 7.06 14.15
C LEU A 18 -7.79 8.48 14.27
N TRP A 19 -7.29 9.03 13.17
CA TRP A 19 -6.88 10.42 13.03
C TRP A 19 -8.03 11.23 12.43
N ILE A 20 -8.28 12.43 12.94
CA ILE A 20 -9.26 13.36 12.34
C ILE A 20 -8.52 14.12 11.24
N GLU A 21 -8.99 14.00 9.99
CA GLU A 21 -8.41 14.77 8.89
C GLU A 21 -9.16 16.08 8.68
N TRP A 22 -10.50 16.02 8.67
CA TRP A 22 -11.34 17.17 8.37
C TRP A 22 -12.59 17.21 9.23
N LEU A 23 -12.94 18.42 9.66
CA LEU A 23 -14.17 18.74 10.37
C LEU A 23 -14.94 19.80 9.59
N CYS A 24 -16.16 19.50 9.15
CA CYS A 24 -17.04 20.45 8.49
C CYS A 24 -18.30 20.66 9.34
N ILE A 25 -18.53 21.92 9.74
CA ILE A 25 -19.70 22.33 10.49
C ILE A 25 -20.58 23.16 9.57
N VAL A 26 -21.81 22.71 9.34
CA VAL A 26 -22.79 23.43 8.54
C VAL A 26 -23.95 23.81 9.44
N THR A 27 -24.15 25.12 9.60
CA THR A 27 -25.25 25.69 10.37
C THR A 27 -26.30 26.25 9.40
N ARG A 28 -27.53 25.72 9.44
CA ARG A 28 -28.67 26.28 8.71
C ARG A 28 -29.79 26.59 9.69
N LYS A 29 -30.12 27.88 9.84
CA LYS A 29 -31.26 28.54 10.55
C LYS A 29 -31.72 27.96 11.91
N ASN A 30 -31.84 26.65 12.09
CA ASN A 30 -32.04 25.98 13.38
C ASN A 30 -31.46 24.55 13.49
N SER A 31 -30.66 24.11 12.52
CA SER A 31 -30.00 22.81 12.50
C SER A 31 -28.48 22.98 12.35
N ARG A 32 -27.72 22.37 13.25
CA ARG A 32 -26.26 22.25 13.16
C ARG A 32 -25.94 20.82 12.72
N LYS A 33 -25.34 20.66 11.53
CA LYS A 33 -24.85 19.38 11.03
C LYS A 33 -23.33 19.38 11.10
N VAL A 34 -22.77 18.31 11.65
CA VAL A 34 -21.32 18.11 11.74
C VAL A 34 -20.96 16.89 10.91
N LYS A 35 -20.07 17.06 9.94
CA LYS A 35 -19.47 15.98 9.15
C LYS A 35 -18.00 15.87 9.55
N ILE A 36 -17.58 14.67 9.91
CA ILE A 36 -16.21 14.38 10.32
C ILE A 36 -15.65 13.33 9.39
N MET A 37 -14.46 13.58 8.86
CA MET A 37 -13.70 12.61 8.10
C MET A 37 -12.53 12.14 8.94
N THR A 38 -12.50 10.84 9.18
CA THR A 38 -11.46 10.17 9.98
C THR A 38 -10.66 9.23 9.10
N ARG A 39 -9.34 9.16 9.33
CA ARG A 39 -8.42 8.27 8.64
C ARG A 39 -7.79 7.27 9.60
N GLN A 40 -7.65 6.03 9.14
CA GLN A 40 -6.90 4.99 9.83
C GLN A 40 -5.60 4.73 9.08
N THR A 41 -4.47 4.73 9.78
CA THR A 41 -3.21 4.24 9.23
C THR A 41 -3.18 2.73 9.37
N ARG A 42 -3.22 1.99 8.25
CA ARG A 42 -3.08 0.54 8.24
C ARG A 42 -1.68 0.19 7.77
N ARG A 43 -0.92 -0.53 8.59
CA ARG A 43 0.34 -1.13 8.15
C ARG A 43 0.03 -2.25 7.16
N PRO A 44 0.85 -2.45 6.12
CA PRO A 44 0.70 -3.59 5.24
C PRO A 44 0.92 -4.86 6.06
N GLU A 45 -0.03 -5.77 5.98
CA GLU A 45 0.02 -7.07 6.65
C GLU A 45 0.14 -8.16 5.59
N VAL A 46 0.63 -9.32 6.02
CA VAL A 46 0.65 -10.53 5.19
C VAL A 46 -0.78 -10.82 4.73
N GLY A 47 -0.96 -11.06 3.43
CA GLY A 47 -2.28 -11.24 2.84
C GLY A 47 -2.90 -9.99 2.20
N GLY A 48 -2.26 -8.82 2.34
CA GLY A 48 -2.64 -7.60 1.60
C GLY A 48 -2.62 -7.84 0.08
N LYS A 49 -3.64 -7.35 -0.62
CA LYS A 49 -3.74 -7.43 -2.08
C LYS A 49 -3.12 -6.19 -2.71
N PHE A 50 -2.17 -6.39 -3.62
CA PHE A 50 -1.55 -5.34 -4.42
C PHE A 50 -1.85 -5.59 -5.89
N SER A 51 -2.01 -4.52 -6.66
CA SER A 51 -2.16 -4.60 -8.11
C SER A 51 -1.17 -3.69 -8.79
N SER A 52 -0.48 -4.20 -9.82
CA SER A 52 0.33 -3.35 -10.69
C SER A 52 -0.56 -2.43 -11.55
N ARG A 53 0.04 -1.41 -12.17
CA ARG A 53 -0.64 -0.52 -13.13
C ARG A 53 -1.23 -1.26 -14.33
N LEU A 54 -0.70 -2.44 -14.67
CA LEU A 54 -1.20 -3.30 -15.74
C LEU A 54 -2.17 -4.40 -15.24
N GLY A 55 -2.70 -4.27 -14.03
CA GLY A 55 -3.75 -5.14 -13.52
C GLY A 55 -3.26 -6.51 -13.02
N GLN A 56 -1.95 -6.69 -12.78
CA GLN A 56 -1.44 -7.91 -12.15
C GLN A 56 -1.78 -7.88 -10.66
N LYS A 57 -2.82 -8.62 -10.26
CA LYS A 57 -3.20 -8.76 -8.85
C LYS A 57 -2.31 -9.80 -8.18
N ARG A 58 -1.61 -9.40 -7.12
CA ARG A 58 -0.78 -10.26 -6.27
C ARG A 58 -1.18 -10.09 -4.81
N ARG A 59 -0.78 -11.05 -3.98
CA ARG A 59 -0.95 -11.04 -2.53
C ARG A 59 0.42 -11.06 -1.87
N VAL A 60 0.61 -10.34 -0.78
CA VAL A 60 1.84 -10.45 0.02
C VAL A 60 1.86 -11.79 0.72
N TRP A 61 2.95 -12.55 0.53
CA TRP A 61 3.15 -13.84 1.20
C TRP A 61 3.99 -13.71 2.47
N ALA A 62 5.05 -12.91 2.45
CA ALA A 62 5.89 -12.64 3.62
C ALA A 62 6.35 -11.17 3.60
N ILE A 63 6.54 -10.61 4.80
CA ILE A 63 7.21 -9.33 5.02
C ILE A 63 8.51 -9.68 5.74
N ILE A 64 9.63 -9.44 5.07
CA ILE A 64 10.96 -9.86 5.52
C ILE A 64 11.77 -8.61 5.86
N GLN A 65 12.70 -8.70 6.81
CA GLN A 65 13.60 -7.60 7.16
C GLN A 65 14.65 -7.39 6.06
N GLN A 66 15.19 -6.17 5.98
CA GLN A 66 16.13 -5.77 4.93
C GLN A 66 17.42 -6.61 4.91
N GLU A 67 17.81 -7.21 6.04
CA GLU A 67 19.03 -7.99 6.22
C GLU A 67 19.00 -9.33 5.45
N ASP A 68 17.82 -9.93 5.28
CA ASP A 68 17.65 -11.22 4.58
C ASP A 68 17.49 -11.06 3.06
N PHE A 69 17.46 -9.82 2.55
CA PHE A 69 17.36 -9.59 1.12
C PHE A 69 18.68 -9.93 0.43
N PRO A 70 18.63 -10.58 -0.74
CA PRO A 70 19.83 -10.85 -1.50
C PRO A 70 20.50 -9.53 -1.91
N PHE A 71 21.67 -9.27 -1.36
CA PHE A 71 22.46 -8.10 -1.69
C PHE A 71 22.97 -8.19 -3.13
N SER A 72 22.66 -7.17 -3.93
CA SER A 72 23.29 -6.99 -5.24
C SER A 72 24.67 -6.36 -5.06
N LYS A 73 25.64 -6.73 -5.91
CA LYS A 73 26.98 -6.11 -5.96
C LYS A 73 26.96 -4.59 -6.25
N CYS A 74 25.80 -4.06 -6.62
CA CYS A 74 25.58 -2.64 -6.89
C CYS A 74 24.92 -1.89 -5.71
N ASP A 75 24.86 -2.49 -4.52
CA ASP A 75 24.26 -1.91 -3.29
C ASP A 75 22.79 -1.49 -3.43
N ILE A 76 22.06 -2.14 -4.34
CA ILE A 76 20.64 -1.85 -4.54
C ILE A 76 19.83 -2.74 -3.58
N CYS A 77 19.20 -2.10 -2.60
CA CYS A 77 18.21 -2.74 -1.75
C CYS A 77 16.91 -2.95 -2.54
N GLN A 78 16.38 -4.17 -2.54
CA GLN A 78 15.16 -4.51 -3.25
C GLN A 78 13.94 -4.30 -2.35
N ASP A 79 12.94 -3.57 -2.84
CA ASP A 79 11.70 -3.34 -2.08
C ASP A 79 10.65 -4.45 -2.28
N LEU A 80 10.65 -5.12 -3.44
CA LEU A 80 9.69 -6.18 -3.79
C LEU A 80 10.36 -7.30 -4.60
N ILE A 81 10.21 -8.54 -4.14
CA ILE A 81 10.59 -9.75 -4.88
C ILE A 81 9.34 -10.37 -5.51
N MET A 82 9.40 -10.61 -6.81
CA MET A 82 8.32 -11.22 -7.58
C MET A 82 8.77 -12.54 -8.20
N ASN A 83 7.95 -13.57 -8.10
CA ASN A 83 8.20 -14.83 -8.81
C ASN A 83 8.22 -14.59 -10.34
N ALA A 84 9.30 -15.02 -10.99
CA ALA A 84 9.50 -14.96 -12.44
C ALA A 84 8.43 -15.75 -13.21
N HIS A 85 7.93 -16.87 -12.65
CA HIS A 85 6.88 -17.67 -13.27
C HIS A 85 5.49 -17.00 -13.25
N GLY A 86 5.33 -15.94 -12.44
CA GLY A 86 4.10 -15.14 -12.38
C GLY A 86 4.03 -14.03 -13.43
N PHE A 87 5.06 -13.89 -14.29
CA PHE A 87 5.00 -12.94 -15.39
C PHE A 87 4.13 -13.49 -16.52
N PRO A 88 3.14 -12.72 -17.02
CA PRO A 88 2.35 -13.14 -18.17
C PRO A 88 3.28 -13.29 -19.39
N ARG A 89 3.02 -14.32 -20.22
CA ARG A 89 3.80 -14.62 -21.44
C ARG A 89 3.75 -13.49 -22.48
N VAL A 90 2.78 -12.57 -22.35
CA VAL A 90 2.72 -11.32 -23.11
C VAL A 90 3.27 -10.20 -22.23
N ILE A 91 4.53 -9.87 -22.45
CA ILE A 91 5.14 -8.67 -21.85
C ILE A 91 4.73 -7.48 -22.71
N VAL A 92 3.96 -6.55 -22.13
CA VAL A 92 3.84 -5.21 -22.70
C VAL A 92 5.11 -4.46 -22.30
N ILE A 93 5.93 -4.10 -23.29
CA ILE A 93 7.29 -3.52 -23.19
C ILE A 93 7.42 -2.38 -22.15
N ARG A 94 6.31 -1.75 -21.79
CA ARG A 94 6.23 -0.66 -20.81
C ARG A 94 6.55 -1.08 -19.36
N ASP A 95 6.28 -2.32 -18.96
CA ASP A 95 6.62 -2.82 -17.60
C ASP A 95 8.12 -3.11 -17.47
N THR A 96 8.77 -3.58 -18.53
CA THR A 96 10.23 -3.77 -18.59
C THR A 96 10.97 -2.44 -18.55
N TRP A 97 10.43 -1.38 -19.17
CA TRP A 97 11.05 -0.04 -19.14
C TRP A 97 10.83 0.73 -17.83
N SER A 98 9.74 0.45 -17.09
CA SER A 98 9.53 1.03 -15.75
C SER A 98 10.34 0.29 -14.66
N PHE A 99 10.68 -0.98 -14.88
CA PHE A 99 11.70 -1.71 -14.11
C PHE A 99 13.13 -1.48 -14.62
N GLY A 100 13.28 -0.91 -15.81
CA GLY A 100 14.55 -0.66 -16.51
C GLY A 100 15.45 0.39 -15.87
N SER A 101 15.11 0.90 -14.68
CA SER A 101 15.98 1.79 -13.90
C SER A 101 16.79 1.09 -12.80
N ARG A 102 16.68 -0.24 -12.64
CA ARG A 102 17.70 -1.10 -11.99
C ARG A 102 17.27 -2.57 -11.94
N SER A 103 18.17 -3.45 -12.40
CA SER A 103 18.24 -4.90 -12.12
C SER A 103 17.43 -5.86 -13.03
N PHE A 104 18.05 -6.29 -14.13
CA PHE A 104 17.75 -7.56 -14.81
C PHE A 104 19.09 -8.29 -15.04
N LEU A 105 19.44 -9.25 -14.17
CA LEU A 105 20.52 -10.20 -14.44
C LEU A 105 19.88 -11.45 -15.02
N LEU A 106 19.78 -11.51 -16.35
CA LEU A 106 19.77 -12.80 -17.04
C LEU A 106 21.24 -13.16 -17.29
N GLY A 107 21.79 -14.03 -16.45
CA GLY A 107 23.00 -14.75 -16.81
C GLY A 107 22.70 -15.67 -18.00
N PRO A 108 23.62 -15.80 -18.98
CA PRO A 108 23.47 -16.79 -20.03
C PRO A 108 23.46 -18.20 -19.42
N GLN A 109 22.48 -19.02 -19.79
CA GLN A 109 22.56 -20.46 -19.62
C GLN A 109 23.68 -20.97 -20.54
N ASN A 110 24.65 -21.68 -19.96
CA ASN A 110 25.78 -22.27 -20.68
C ASN A 110 25.28 -23.23 -21.77
N SER A 111 25.94 -23.22 -22.93
CA SER A 111 26.00 -24.38 -23.82
C SER A 111 27.47 -24.74 -24.05
N SER A 112 27.80 -25.98 -23.70
CA SER A 112 28.93 -26.75 -24.25
C SER A 112 28.75 -26.94 -25.76
#